data_AF-A0A3C1BDZ0-F1
#
_entry.id   AF-A0A3C1BDZ0-F1
#
_cell.length_a   1.000
_cell.length_b   1.000
_cell.length_c   1.000
_cell.angle_alpha   90.00
_cell.angle_beta   90.00
_cell.angle_gamma   90.00
#
_symmetry.space_group_name_H-M   'P 1'
#
loop_
_entity.id
_entity.type
_entity.pdbx_description
1 polymer ?
#
loop_
_entity_poly.entity_id
_entity_poly.type
_entity_poly.pdbx_seq_one_letter_code
_entity_poly.pdbx_strand_id
1 'polypeptide(L)'
;MNPCAKLNDEQLIVLLNKGDQQAFAEIYSRYAESLAGFAGSKLYNLDDAHDILHDMFVKLWESREQISITSTLQSYLFAIIRHKIIDKIRQNITREEYASLRQSLNAVYQDSA
;
A
#
# COMPACT_ATOMS: atom_id res chain seq x y z
N MET A 1 -9.59 -18.55 19.68
CA MET A 1 -10.45 -17.38 19.43
C MET A 1 -9.55 -16.15 19.40
N ASN A 2 -9.59 -15.31 18.37
CA ASN A 2 -8.87 -14.04 18.34
C ASN A 2 -9.56 -13.05 19.31
N PRO A 3 -8.98 -12.70 20.47
CA PRO A 3 -9.60 -11.78 21.42
C PRO A 3 -9.84 -10.39 20.82
N CYS A 4 -8.97 -9.99 19.89
CA CYS A 4 -9.00 -8.69 19.24
C CYS A 4 -10.20 -8.51 18.29
N ALA A 5 -10.85 -9.61 17.87
CA ALA A 5 -11.98 -9.55 16.94
C ALA A 5 -13.20 -8.76 17.45
N LYS A 6 -13.35 -8.62 18.78
CA LYS A 6 -14.44 -7.86 19.39
C LYS A 6 -14.10 -6.40 19.68
N LEU A 7 -12.84 -6.00 19.49
CA LEU A 7 -12.38 -4.66 19.80
C LEU A 7 -12.76 -3.68 18.68
N ASN A 8 -13.01 -2.43 19.07
CA ASN A 8 -13.16 -1.35 18.09
C ASN A 8 -11.78 -0.87 17.61
N ASP A 9 -11.78 0.00 16.60
CA ASP A 9 -10.54 0.46 15.97
C ASP A 9 -9.63 1.23 16.94
N GLU A 10 -10.19 2.05 17.84
CA GLU A 10 -9.43 2.81 18.85
C GLU A 10 -8.69 1.86 19.80
N GLN A 11 -9.37 0.81 20.26
CA GLN A 11 -8.77 -0.22 21.11
C GLN A 11 -7.68 -0.99 20.37
N LEU A 12 -7.90 -1.33 19.10
CA LEU A 12 -6.89 -2.00 18.27
C LEU A 12 -5.66 -1.12 18.06
N ILE A 13 -5.82 0.18 17.86
CA ILE A 13 -4.69 1.12 17.75
C ILE A 13 -3.90 1.16 19.05
N VAL A 14 -4.57 1.24 20.20
CA VAL A 14 -3.89 1.24 21.51
C VAL A 14 -3.04 -0.03 21.71
N LEU A 15 -3.55 -1.19 21.30
CA LEU A 15 -2.82 -2.44 21.38
C LEU A 15 -1.70 -2.54 20.33
N LEU A 16 -1.95 -2.10 19.11
CA LEU A 16 -0.96 -2.02 18.04
C LEU A 16 0.25 -1.18 18.47
N ASN A 17 0.01 -0.01 19.09
CA ASN A 17 1.07 0.88 19.58
C ASN A 17 1.91 0.22 20.70
N LYS A 18 1.38 -0.80 21.38
CA LYS A 18 2.10 -1.61 22.38
C LYS A 18 2.81 -2.82 21.76
N GLY A 19 2.77 -3.00 20.44
CA GLY A 19 3.37 -4.14 19.75
C GLY A 19 2.54 -5.42 19.79
N ASP A 20 1.23 -5.33 20.02
CA ASP A 20 0.36 -6.51 20.02
C ASP A 20 0.16 -7.05 18.59
N GLN A 21 0.66 -8.25 18.34
CA GLN A 21 0.57 -8.92 17.04
C GLN A 21 -0.86 -9.34 16.68
N GLN A 22 -1.71 -9.66 17.67
CA GLN A 22 -3.10 -10.03 17.41
C GLN A 22 -3.92 -8.82 16.99
N ALA A 23 -3.65 -7.65 17.57
CA ALA A 23 -4.24 -6.40 17.14
C ALA A 23 -3.85 -6.06 15.70
N PHE A 24 -2.57 -6.20 15.35
CA PHE A 24 -2.11 -6.02 13.97
C PHE A 24 -2.78 -6.99 12.99
N ALA A 25 -2.83 -8.28 13.34
CA ALA A 25 -3.49 -9.29 12.50
C ALA A 25 -4.98 -9.02 12.31
N GLU A 26 -5.66 -8.52 13.35
CA GLU A 26 -7.07 -8.13 13.26
C GLU A 26 -7.26 -6.92 12.35
N ILE A 27 -6.42 -5.88 12.47
CA ILE A 27 -6.45 -4.73 11.56
C ILE A 27 -6.22 -5.19 10.12
N TYR A 28 -5.20 -6.04 9.88
CA TYR A 28 -4.96 -6.62 8.56
C TYR A 28 -6.20 -7.33 8.03
N SER A 29 -6.79 -8.22 8.82
CA SER A 29 -7.98 -8.99 8.44
C SER A 29 -9.18 -8.11 8.10
N ARG A 30 -9.36 -6.98 8.79
CA ARG A 30 -10.51 -6.07 8.57
C ARG A 30 -10.39 -5.26 7.29
N TYR A 31 -9.18 -4.81 6.95
CA TYR A 31 -9.02 -3.80 5.91
C TYR A 31 -8.33 -4.30 4.65
N ALA A 32 -7.52 -5.36 4.72
CA ALA A 32 -6.68 -5.79 3.60
C ALA A 32 -7.47 -6.04 2.32
N GLU A 33 -8.59 -6.76 2.40
CA GLU A 33 -9.43 -7.06 1.23
C GLU A 33 -10.00 -5.79 0.58
N SER A 34 -10.57 -4.88 1.38
CA SER A 34 -11.13 -3.62 0.90
C SER A 34 -10.07 -2.71 0.24
N LEU A 35 -8.86 -2.70 0.82
CA LEU A 35 -7.73 -1.93 0.34
C LEU A 35 -7.15 -2.55 -0.93
N ALA A 36 -7.10 -3.88 -1.02
CA ALA A 36 -6.68 -4.63 -2.20
C ALA A 36 -7.60 -4.35 -3.38
N GLY A 37 -8.91 -4.46 -3.17
CA GLY A 37 -9.91 -4.17 -4.19
C GLY A 37 -9.83 -2.72 -4.67
N PHE A 38 -9.65 -1.77 -3.75
CA PHE A 38 -9.46 -0.36 -4.11
C PHE A 38 -8.18 -0.16 -4.94
N ALA A 39 -7.03 -0.67 -4.50
CA ALA A 39 -5.77 -0.54 -5.23
C ALA A 39 -5.80 -1.23 -6.60
N GLY A 40 -6.31 -2.46 -6.67
CA GLY A 40 -6.47 -3.21 -7.91
C GLY A 40 -7.36 -2.48 -8.93
N SER A 41 -8.45 -1.86 -8.48
CA SER A 41 -9.33 -1.06 -9.35
C SER A 41 -8.66 0.18 -9.95
N LYS A 42 -7.57 0.67 -9.34
CA LYS A 42 -6.84 1.86 -9.79
C LYS A 42 -5.61 1.53 -10.62
N LEU A 43 -4.95 0.42 -10.31
CA LEU A 43 -3.71 0.01 -10.97
C LEU A 43 -3.95 -0.92 -12.16
N TYR A 44 -5.12 -1.55 -12.25
CA TYR A 44 -5.43 -2.60 -13.22
C TYR A 44 -4.40 -3.75 -13.22
N ASN A 45 -3.66 -3.89 -12.13
CA ASN A 45 -2.66 -4.92 -11.87
C ASN A 45 -2.78 -5.37 -10.41
N LEU A 46 -3.13 -6.63 -10.20
CA LEU A 46 -3.31 -7.21 -8.87
C LEU A 46 -1.99 -7.45 -8.15
N ASP A 47 -0.91 -7.75 -8.87
CA ASP A 47 0.41 -7.95 -8.25
C ASP A 47 0.92 -6.65 -7.64
N ASP A 48 0.81 -5.54 -8.38
CA ASP A 48 1.15 -4.21 -7.88
C ASP A 48 0.27 -3.82 -6.67
N ALA A 49 -1.00 -4.24 -6.65
CA ALA A 49 -1.90 -3.98 -5.54
C ALA A 49 -1.47 -4.74 -4.27
N HIS A 50 -1.07 -6.01 -4.41
CA HIS A 50 -0.57 -6.82 -3.30
C HIS A 50 0.76 -6.29 -2.75
N ASP A 51 1.69 -5.88 -3.63
CA ASP A 51 2.97 -5.29 -3.22
C ASP A 51 2.77 -4.00 -2.41
N ILE A 52 1.90 -3.11 -2.89
CA ILE A 52 1.55 -1.87 -2.19
C ILE A 52 0.95 -2.15 -0.81
N LEU A 53 0.07 -3.13 -0.73
CA LEU A 53 -0.56 -3.58 0.51
C LEU A 53 0.47 -4.11 1.50
N HIS A 54 1.34 -4.99 1.03
CA HIS A 54 2.42 -5.56 1.83
C HIS A 54 3.29 -4.45 2.41
N ASP A 55 3.83 -3.58 1.56
CA ASP A 55 4.69 -2.48 2.00
C ASP A 55 3.98 -1.51 2.96
N MET A 56 2.68 -1.29 2.76
CA MET A 56 1.88 -0.44 3.65
C MET A 56 1.76 -1.06 5.03
N PHE A 57 1.43 -2.35 5.12
CA PHE A 57 1.27 -3.04 6.40
C PHE A 57 2.61 -3.27 7.10
N VAL A 58 3.69 -3.51 6.37
CA VAL A 58 5.06 -3.54 6.93
C VAL A 58 5.39 -2.20 7.57
N LYS A 59 5.19 -1.09 6.83
CA LYS A 59 5.42 0.25 7.38
C LYS A 59 4.53 0.58 8.57
N LEU A 60 3.27 0.14 8.55
CA LEU A 60 2.34 0.28 9.67
C LEU A 60 2.91 -0.43 10.92
N TRP A 61 3.42 -1.65 10.77
CA TRP A 61 4.03 -2.39 11.87
C TRP A 61 5.33 -1.75 12.36
N GLU A 62 6.22 -1.33 11.46
CA GLU A 62 7.50 -0.70 11.80
C GLU A 62 7.31 0.62 12.55
N SER A 63 6.32 1.43 12.14
CA SER A 63 6.04 2.73 12.74
C SER A 63 5.02 2.69 13.88
N ARG A 64 4.52 1.50 14.26
CA ARG A 64 3.39 1.30 15.19
C ARG A 64 3.47 2.12 16.47
N GLU A 65 4.65 2.27 17.07
CA GLU A 65 4.83 2.98 18.35
C GLU A 65 4.62 4.50 18.22
N GLN A 66 4.73 5.03 17.00
CA GLN A 66 4.63 6.46 16.69
C GLN A 66 3.29 6.84 16.07
N ILE A 67 2.41 5.85 15.83
CA ILE A 67 1.12 6.08 15.18
C ILE A 67 0.21 6.85 16.12
N SER A 68 -0.15 8.06 15.71
CA SER A 68 -1.21 8.87 16.31
C SER A 68 -2.27 9.15 15.25
N ILE A 69 -3.41 8.47 15.38
CA ILE A 69 -4.52 8.61 14.44
C ILE A 69 -5.53 9.58 15.03
N THR A 70 -5.61 10.78 14.45
CA THR A 70 -6.58 11.82 14.83
C THR A 70 -7.92 11.69 14.10
N SER A 71 -8.04 10.72 13.18
CA SER A 71 -9.24 10.40 12.39
C SER A 71 -9.67 8.95 12.62
N THR A 72 -10.46 8.35 11.73
CA THR A 72 -10.75 6.91 11.81
C THR A 72 -9.60 6.08 11.25
N LEU A 73 -9.38 4.88 11.77
CA LEU A 73 -8.37 3.94 11.27
C LEU A 73 -8.54 3.67 9.77
N GLN A 74 -9.79 3.50 9.34
CA GLN A 74 -10.13 3.37 7.93
C GLN A 74 -9.62 4.56 7.11
N SER A 75 -9.93 5.80 7.52
CA SER A 75 -9.51 7.01 6.79
C SER A 75 -8.00 7.11 6.70
N TYR A 76 -7.29 6.78 7.77
CA TYR A 76 -5.84 6.75 7.85
C TYR A 76 -5.24 5.73 6.86
N LEU A 77 -5.71 4.49 6.87
CA LEU A 77 -5.23 3.44 5.96
C LEU A 77 -5.52 3.78 4.49
N PHE A 78 -6.72 4.30 4.20
CA PHE A 78 -7.06 4.73 2.85
C PHE A 78 -6.23 5.94 2.37
N ALA A 79 -5.79 6.82 3.27
CA ALA A 79 -4.89 7.91 2.93
C ALA A 79 -3.51 7.38 2.50
N ILE A 80 -2.96 6.43 3.27
CA ILE A 80 -1.66 5.80 2.96
C ILE A 80 -1.71 5.06 1.62
N ILE A 81 -2.74 4.23 1.40
CA ILE A 81 -2.81 3.44 0.17
C ILE A 81 -3.00 4.34 -1.06
N ARG A 82 -3.81 5.40 -0.95
CA ARG A 82 -3.98 6.38 -2.04
C ARG A 82 -2.65 7.01 -2.44
N HIS A 83 -1.84 7.40 -1.45
CA HIS A 83 -0.52 7.94 -1.72
C HIS A 83 0.37 6.93 -2.45
N LYS A 84 0.42 5.68 -1.97
CA LYS A 84 1.20 4.61 -2.61
C LYS A 84 0.75 4.27 -4.03
N ILE A 85 -0.56 4.27 -4.28
CA ILE A 85 -1.12 4.08 -5.64
C ILE A 85 -0.65 5.20 -6.57
N ILE A 86 -0.74 6.46 -6.12
CA ILE A 86 -0.29 7.62 -6.92
C ILE A 86 1.21 7.51 -7.23
N ASP A 87 2.02 7.16 -6.23
CA ASP A 87 3.46 6.97 -6.41
C ASP A 87 3.77 5.86 -7.40
N LYS A 88 3.05 4.73 -7.32
CA LYS A 88 3.21 3.61 -8.26
C LYS A 88 2.79 3.99 -9.68
N ILE A 89 1.68 4.69 -9.86
CA ILE A 89 1.24 5.19 -11.17
C ILE A 89 2.31 6.10 -11.79
N ARG A 90 2.87 7.03 -11.00
CA ARG A 90 3.97 7.90 -11.45
C ARG A 90 5.19 7.09 -11.89
N GLN A 91 5.59 6.09 -11.10
CA GLN A 91 6.71 5.20 -11.44
C GLN A 91 6.46 4.42 -12.74
N ASN A 92 5.24 3.91 -12.93
CA ASN A 92 4.88 3.17 -14.13
C ASN A 92 4.95 4.06 -15.39
N ILE A 93 4.42 5.29 -15.32
CA ILE A 93 4.51 6.29 -16.41
C ILE A 93 5.98 6.59 -16.74
N THR A 94 6.78 6.94 -15.73
CA THR A 94 8.19 7.23 -15.93
C THR A 94 8.94 6.04 -16.55
N ARG A 95 8.66 4.81 -16.11
CA ARG A 95 9.27 3.59 -16.68
C ARG A 95 8.89 3.39 -18.15
N GLU A 96 7.64 3.67 -18.52
CA GLU A 96 7.15 3.58 -19.89
C GLU A 96 7.77 4.64 -20.81
N GLU A 97 7.91 5.88 -20.34
CA GLU A 97 8.61 6.96 -21.04
C GLU A 97 10.07 6.60 -21.32
N TYR A 98 10.80 6.10 -20.31
CA TYR A 98 12.18 5.65 -20.48
C TYR A 98 12.29 4.46 -21.44
N ALA A 99 11.36 3.50 -21.39
CA ALA A 99 11.35 2.36 -22.30
C ALA A 99 11.15 2.82 -23.76
N SER A 100 10.21 3.75 -23.97
CA SER A 100 9.91 4.34 -25.28
C SER A 100 11.10 5.11 -25.84
N LEU A 101 11.76 5.93 -25.01
CA LEU A 101 12.97 6.67 -25.39
C LEU A 101 14.12 5.73 -25.76
N ARG A 102 14.33 4.65 -25.00
CA ARG A 102 15.37 3.67 -25.32
C ARG A 102 15.10 2.97 -26.66
N GLN A 103 13.83 2.67 -26.94
CA GLN A 103 13.45 2.06 -28.20
C GLN A 103 13.68 2.99 -29.40
N SER A 104 13.34 4.27 -29.26
CA SER A 104 13.58 5.26 -30.32
C SER A 104 15.06 5.51 -30.58
N LEU A 105 15.88 5.61 -29.51
CA LEU A 105 17.33 5.75 -29.64
C LEU A 105 17.94 4.55 -30.38
N ASN A 106 17.57 3.32 -30.02
CA ASN A 106 18.08 2.12 -30.68
C ASN A 106 17.74 2.09 -32.19
N ALA A 107 16.54 2.54 -32.56
CA ALA A 107 16.13 2.60 -33.97
C ALA A 107 17.00 3.59 -34.77
N VAL A 108 17.31 4.77 -34.21
CA VAL A 108 18.18 5.77 -34.87
C VAL A 108 19.60 5.25 -35.10
N TYR A 109 20.16 4.49 -34.15
CA TYR A 109 21.49 3.90 -34.32
C TYR A 109 21.53 2.72 -35.29
N GLN A 110 20.41 2.01 -35.50
CA GLN A 110 20.33 0.89 -36.45
C GLN A 110 20.18 1.34 -37.91
N ASP A 111 19.55 2.49 -38.18
CA ASP A 111 19.40 3.05 -39.54
C ASP A 111 20.66 3.80 -40.04
N SER A 112 21.65 4.03 -39.17
CA SER A 112 22.88 4.77 -39.49
C SER A 112 24.09 3.86 -39.79
N ALA A 113 23.88 2.55 -39.94
CA ALA A 113 24.89 1.53 -40.22
C ALA A 113 24.57 0.77 -41.52
#